data_AF-A0A9X6WUK2-F1
#
_entry.id   AF-A0A9X6WUK2-F1
#
_cell.length_a   1.000
_cell.length_b   1.000
_cell.length_c   1.000
_cell.angle_alpha   90.00
_cell.angle_beta   90.00
_cell.angle_gamma   90.00
#
_symmetry.space_group_name_H-M   'P 1'
#
loop_
_entity.id
_entity.type
_entity.pdbx_description
1 polymer ?
#
loop_
_entity_poly.entity_id
_entity_poly.type
_entity_poly.pdbx_seq_one_letter_code
_entity_poly.pdbx_strand_id
1 'polypeptide(L)'
;MANEMNNLVVRLSLDNVNFRQGIANSGRAVRTLQNELKSISTGMGGFANASEQTRAKTDALNRLIEAQKEKVRALRQAYDQNKAKLGENDAATQRYASQVNRAVADLNRFENELKQV
;
A
#
# COMPACT_ATOMS: atom_id res chain seq x y z
N MET A 1 -11.83 3.09 38.07
CA MET A 1 -10.78 3.83 37.32
C MET A 1 -9.73 2.93 36.65
N ALA A 2 -9.39 1.73 37.16
CA ALA A 2 -8.37 0.87 36.52
C ALA A 2 -8.84 0.12 35.24
N ASN A 3 -10.13 -0.20 35.13
CA ASN A 3 -10.67 -0.98 34.00
C ASN A 3 -10.73 -0.22 32.66
N GLU A 4 -10.86 1.10 32.68
CA GLU A 4 -11.00 1.91 31.45
C GLU A 4 -9.64 2.12 30.75
N MET A 5 -8.57 2.35 31.52
CA MET A 5 -7.22 2.48 30.97
C MET A 5 -6.69 1.17 30.38
N ASN A 6 -6.97 0.03 31.03
CA ASN A 6 -6.56 -1.28 30.53
C ASN A 6 -7.30 -1.64 29.24
N ASN A 7 -8.61 -1.37 29.18
CA ASN A 7 -9.41 -1.61 27.97
C ASN A 7 -8.98 -0.70 26.80
N LEU A 8 -8.62 0.56 27.08
CA LEU A 8 -8.05 1.48 26.08
C LEU A 8 -6.74 0.96 25.51
N VAL A 9 -5.80 0.50 26.33
CA VAL A 9 -4.50 -0.04 25.89
C VAL A 9 -4.67 -1.32 25.07
N VAL A 10 -5.57 -2.22 25.48
CA VAL A 10 -5.87 -3.45 24.75
C VAL A 10 -6.51 -3.15 23.40
N ARG A 11 -7.50 -2.25 23.35
CA ARG A 11 -8.14 -1.84 22.09
C ARG A 11 -7.15 -1.15 21.15
N LEU A 12 -6.27 -0.29 21.67
CA LEU A 12 -5.22 0.36 20.90
C LEU A 12 -4.25 -0.64 20.26
N SER A 13 -3.89 -1.66 21.03
CA SER A 13 -2.97 -2.71 20.59
C SER A 13 -3.60 -3.56 19.50
N LEU A 14 -4.89 -3.90 19.64
CA LEU A 14 -5.66 -4.63 18.64
C LEU A 14 -5.84 -3.83 17.34
N ASP A 15 -6.16 -2.53 17.46
CA ASP A 15 -6.28 -1.64 16.31
C ASP A 15 -4.95 -1.53 15.55
N ASN A 16 -3.83 -1.33 16.26
CA ASN A 16 -2.51 -1.25 15.64
C ASN A 16 -2.10 -2.57 14.95
N VAL A 17 -2.40 -3.72 15.56
CA VAL A 17 -2.10 -5.05 14.98
C VAL A 17 -2.92 -5.30 13.71
N ASN A 18 -4.24 -5.08 13.76
CA ASN A 18 -5.12 -5.22 12.59
C ASN A 18 -4.69 -4.27 11.46
N PHE A 19 -4.26 -3.08 11.82
CA PHE A 19 -3.80 -2.07 10.89
C PHE A 19 -2.48 -2.43 10.20
N ARG A 20 -1.49 -2.87 10.97
CA ARG A 20 -0.22 -3.38 10.44
C ARG A 20 -0.44 -4.60 9.56
N GLN A 21 -1.38 -5.47 9.92
CA GLN A 21 -1.77 -6.61 9.11
C GLN A 21 -2.40 -6.16 7.78
N GLY A 22 -3.27 -5.15 7.80
CA GLY A 22 -3.84 -4.54 6.60
C GLY A 22 -2.77 -3.99 5.65
N ILE A 23 -1.81 -3.22 6.18
CA ILE A 23 -0.67 -2.71 5.42
C ILE A 23 0.18 -3.86 4.85
N ALA A 24 0.45 -4.90 5.64
CA ALA A 24 1.23 -6.05 5.20
C ALA A 24 0.51 -6.88 4.12
N ASN A 25 -0.82 -7.01 4.21
CA ASN A 25 -1.65 -7.67 3.22
C ASN A 25 -1.66 -6.86 1.91
N SER A 26 -1.90 -5.54 1.99
CA SER A 26 -1.85 -4.64 0.84
C SER A 26 -0.46 -4.66 0.18
N GLY A 27 0.62 -4.62 0.97
CA GLY A 27 1.98 -4.72 0.46
C GLY A 27 2.27 -6.05 -0.26
N ARG A 28 1.67 -7.15 0.16
CA ARG A 28 1.75 -8.43 -0.56
C ARG A 28 0.97 -8.39 -1.87
N ALA A 29 -0.25 -7.86 -1.85
CA ALA A 29 -1.06 -7.70 -3.06
C ALA A 29 -0.35 -6.84 -4.12
N VAL A 30 0.23 -5.71 -3.72
CA VAL A 30 1.05 -4.84 -4.59
C VAL A 30 2.20 -5.62 -5.23
N ARG A 31 2.97 -6.41 -4.46
CA ARG A 31 4.07 -7.22 -5.02
C ARG A 31 3.59 -8.28 -5.99
N THR A 32 2.49 -8.96 -5.69
CA THR A 32 1.91 -9.96 -6.61
C THR A 32 1.51 -9.32 -7.93
N LEU A 33 0.81 -8.18 -7.87
CA LEU A 33 0.39 -7.43 -9.06
C LEU A 33 1.59 -6.89 -9.86
N GLN A 34 2.67 -6.46 -9.20
CA GLN A 34 3.91 -6.07 -9.89
C GLN A 34 4.55 -7.24 -10.64
N ASN A 35 4.58 -8.42 -10.03
CA ASN A 35 5.12 -9.62 -10.68
C ASN A 35 4.25 -10.06 -11.86
N GLU A 36 2.93 -9.97 -11.71
CA GLU A 36 1.97 -10.21 -12.79
C GLU A 36 2.21 -9.22 -13.94
N LEU A 37 2.26 -7.91 -13.66
CA LEU A 37 2.55 -6.88 -14.66
C LEU A 37 3.87 -7.11 -15.39
N LYS A 38 4.92 -7.52 -14.66
CA LYS A 38 6.21 -7.86 -15.24
C LYS A 38 6.10 -9.06 -16.18
N SER A 39 5.39 -10.11 -15.77
CA SER A 39 5.12 -11.29 -16.59
C SER A 39 4.40 -10.90 -17.88
N ILE A 40 3.32 -10.11 -17.76
CA ILE A 40 2.57 -9.57 -18.91
C ILE A 40 3.51 -8.79 -19.82
N SER A 41 4.36 -7.93 -19.27
CA SER A 41 5.29 -7.08 -20.03
C SER A 41 6.36 -7.86 -20.78
N THR A 42 6.81 -8.98 -20.24
CA THR A 42 7.76 -9.89 -20.89
C THR A 42 7.13 -10.80 -21.95
N GLY A 43 5.80 -10.79 -22.10
CA GLY A 43 5.10 -11.65 -23.06
C GLY A 43 4.96 -13.11 -22.62
N MET A 44 5.32 -13.44 -21.37
CA MET A 44 5.18 -14.80 -20.82
C MET A 44 3.71 -15.24 -20.62
N GLY A 45 2.73 -14.37 -20.87
CA GLY A 45 1.31 -14.64 -20.65
C GLY A 45 0.56 -15.28 -21.83
N GLY A 46 1.21 -15.63 -22.93
CA GLY A 46 0.57 -16.32 -24.05
C GLY A 46 -0.47 -15.47 -24.81
N PHE A 47 -0.25 -14.15 -24.89
CA PHE A 47 -1.15 -13.22 -25.59
C PHE A 47 -1.15 -13.45 -27.09
N ALA A 48 -2.32 -13.41 -27.73
CA ALA A 48 -2.45 -13.65 -29.17
C ALA A 48 -1.95 -12.46 -30.01
N ASN A 49 -2.01 -11.25 -29.46
CA ASN A 49 -1.52 -10.03 -30.13
C ASN A 49 -1.15 -8.93 -29.13
N ALA A 50 -0.50 -7.88 -29.65
CA ALA A 50 -0.08 -6.72 -28.86
C ALA A 50 -1.24 -5.97 -28.20
N SER A 51 -2.43 -5.93 -28.81
CA SER A 51 -3.60 -5.23 -28.24
C SER A 51 -4.11 -5.91 -26.98
N GLU A 52 -4.17 -7.25 -26.98
CA GLU A 52 -4.55 -8.04 -25.82
C GLU A 52 -3.54 -7.89 -24.69
N GLN A 53 -2.24 -7.92 -25.00
CA GLN A 53 -1.18 -7.68 -24.04
C GLN A 53 -1.28 -6.27 -23.42
N THR A 54 -1.54 -5.24 -24.23
CA THR A 54 -1.72 -3.86 -23.77
C THR A 54 -2.91 -3.75 -22.83
N ARG A 55 -4.07 -4.33 -23.17
CA ARG A 55 -5.25 -4.34 -22.28
C ARG A 55 -4.94 -5.03 -20.95
N ALA A 56 -4.29 -6.19 -20.98
CA ALA A 56 -3.89 -6.89 -19.77
C ALA A 56 -2.93 -6.06 -18.90
N LYS A 57 -1.99 -5.31 -19.52
CA LYS A 57 -1.14 -4.35 -18.80
C LYS A 57 -1.95 -3.24 -18.14
N THR A 58 -2.86 -2.61 -18.88
CA THR A 58 -3.73 -1.55 -18.37
C THR A 58 -4.54 -2.03 -17.17
N ASP A 59 -5.15 -3.21 -17.26
CA ASP A 59 -5.97 -3.78 -16.18
C ASP A 59 -5.12 -4.11 -14.95
N ALA A 60 -3.96 -4.74 -15.13
CA ALA A 60 -3.04 -5.04 -14.04
C ALA A 60 -2.50 -3.77 -13.37
N LEU A 61 -2.12 -2.74 -14.15
CA LEU A 61 -1.69 -1.45 -13.64
C LEU A 61 -2.80 -0.74 -12.86
N ASN A 62 -4.04 -0.74 -13.35
CA ASN A 62 -5.18 -0.17 -12.64
C ASN A 62 -5.37 -0.82 -11.27
N ARG A 63 -5.34 -2.16 -11.20
CA ARG A 63 -5.45 -2.90 -9.93
C ARG A 63 -4.29 -2.61 -8.99
N LEU A 64 -3.08 -2.49 -9.55
CA LEU A 64 -1.87 -2.14 -8.79
C LEU A 64 -1.99 -0.74 -8.17
N ILE A 65 -2.47 0.23 -8.94
CA ILE A 65 -2.71 1.61 -8.51
C ILE A 65 -3.71 1.62 -7.35
N GLU A 66 -4.84 0.92 -7.48
CA GLU A 66 -5.84 0.87 -6.40
C GLU A 66 -5.30 0.22 -5.12
N ALA A 67 -4.58 -0.92 -5.25
CA ALA A 67 -3.94 -1.55 -4.10
C ALA A 67 -2.90 -0.63 -3.43
N GLN A 68 -2.15 0.13 -4.22
CA GLN A 68 -1.17 1.09 -3.73
C GLN A 68 -1.83 2.32 -3.07
N LYS A 69 -2.95 2.83 -3.60
CA LYS A 69 -3.75 3.90 -2.97
C LYS A 69 -4.24 3.49 -1.58
N GLU A 70 -4.75 2.27 -1.45
CA GLU A 70 -5.17 1.74 -0.16
C GLU A 70 -3.98 1.59 0.81
N LYS A 71 -2.82 1.15 0.33
CA LYS A 71 -1.58 1.13 1.12
C LYS A 71 -1.19 2.53 1.62
N VAL A 72 -1.26 3.54 0.76
CA VAL A 72 -0.94 4.94 1.09
C VAL A 72 -1.91 5.46 2.14
N ARG A 73 -3.22 5.23 1.96
CA ARG A 73 -4.25 5.62 2.95
C ARG A 73 -3.97 4.99 4.30
N ALA A 74 -3.69 3.69 4.32
CA ALA A 74 -3.36 3.01 5.55
C ALA A 74 -2.08 3.61 6.18
N LEU A 75 -0.98 3.72 5.45
CA LEU A 75 0.25 4.30 5.99
C LEU A 75 0.07 5.73 6.54
N ARG A 76 -0.76 6.56 5.90
CA ARG A 76 -1.10 7.91 6.36
C ARG A 76 -1.88 7.89 7.68
N GLN A 77 -2.90 7.04 7.79
CA GLN A 77 -3.63 6.88 9.04
C GLN A 77 -2.74 6.36 10.18
N ALA A 78 -1.83 5.42 9.92
CA ALA A 78 -0.84 5.01 10.92
C ALA A 78 0.08 6.18 11.32
N TYR A 79 0.53 6.97 10.34
CA TYR A 79 1.35 8.15 10.62
C TYR A 79 0.60 9.13 11.53
N ASP A 80 -0.64 9.49 11.19
CA ASP A 80 -1.43 10.46 11.97
C ASP A 80 -1.73 9.94 13.38
N GLN A 81 -2.04 8.66 13.53
CA GLN A 81 -2.24 8.04 14.84
C GLN A 81 -0.98 8.02 15.70
N ASN A 82 0.19 7.72 15.12
CA ASN A 82 1.46 7.75 15.84
C ASN A 82 1.87 9.20 16.16
N LYS A 83 1.67 10.13 15.24
CA LYS A 83 1.90 11.57 15.46
C LYS A 83 1.07 12.11 16.62
N ALA A 84 -0.21 11.73 16.71
CA ALA A 84 -1.09 12.16 17.79
C ALA A 84 -0.72 11.55 19.16
N LYS A 85 -0.11 10.37 19.20
CA LYS A 85 0.16 9.62 20.44
C LYS A 85 1.60 9.76 20.95
N LEU A 86 2.57 9.62 20.04
CA LEU A 86 4.00 9.59 20.34
C LEU A 86 4.69 10.91 20.01
N GLY A 87 4.03 11.75 19.22
CA GLY A 87 4.59 12.98 18.68
C GLY A 87 5.27 12.78 17.32
N GLU A 88 5.44 13.89 16.61
CA GLU A 88 6.01 13.93 15.25
C GLU A 88 7.50 13.54 15.22
N ASN A 89 8.22 13.79 16.31
CA ASN A 89 9.65 13.51 16.45
C ASN A 89 9.95 12.06 16.85
N ASP A 90 8.93 11.24 17.11
CA ASP A 90 9.13 9.84 17.44
C ASP A 90 9.67 9.04 16.25
N ALA A 91 10.60 8.12 16.51
CA ALA A 91 11.26 7.33 15.48
C ALA A 91 10.27 6.44 14.70
N ALA A 92 9.21 5.94 15.33
CA ALA A 92 8.17 5.18 14.64
C ALA A 92 7.33 6.08 13.75
N THR A 93 6.96 7.28 14.22
CA THR A 93 6.24 8.29 13.43
C THR A 93 7.04 8.66 12.17
N GLN A 94 8.33 8.97 12.29
CA GLN A 94 9.19 9.28 11.13
C GLN A 94 9.36 8.10 10.16
N ARG A 95 9.38 6.86 10.67
CA ARG A 95 9.38 5.65 9.83
C ARG A 95 8.09 5.53 9.02
N TYR A 96 6.93 5.84 9.59
CA TYR A 96 5.67 5.85 8.85
C TYR A 96 5.65 6.98 7.81
N ALA A 97 6.12 8.18 8.14
CA ALA A 97 6.25 9.28 7.17
C ALA A 97 7.07 8.88 5.94
N SER A 98 8.24 8.27 6.17
CA SER A 98 9.11 7.78 5.11
C SER A 98 8.44 6.70 4.25
N GLN A 99 7.65 5.81 4.86
CA GLN A 99 6.90 4.79 4.14
C GLN A 99 5.76 5.39 3.32
N VAL A 100 5.03 6.39 3.85
CA VAL A 100 4.01 7.14 3.10
C VAL A 100 4.64 7.76 1.86
N ASN A 101 5.76 8.47 2.01
CA ASN A 101 6.41 9.16 0.89
C ASN A 101 6.85 8.17 -0.20
N ARG A 102 7.46 7.05 0.17
CA ARG A 102 7.82 5.98 -0.78
C ARG A 102 6.58 5.42 -1.47
N ALA A 103 5.51 5.15 -0.72
CA ALA A 103 4.29 4.60 -1.27
C ALA A 103 3.59 5.57 -2.25
N VAL A 104 3.65 6.87 -1.98
CA VAL A 104 3.15 7.92 -2.89
C VAL A 104 4.03 8.01 -4.15
N ALA A 105 5.35 7.93 -4.02
CA ALA A 105 6.25 7.93 -5.17
C ALA A 105 5.99 6.72 -6.09
N ASP A 106 5.82 5.53 -5.52
CA ASP A 106 5.44 4.32 -6.25
C ASP A 106 4.08 4.48 -6.94
N LEU A 107 3.09 5.06 -6.25
CA LEU A 107 1.77 5.33 -6.82
C LEU A 107 1.86 6.24 -8.04
N ASN A 108 2.56 7.38 -7.91
CA ASN A 108 2.76 8.32 -9.00
C ASN A 108 3.48 7.66 -10.20
N ARG A 109 4.43 6.77 -9.91
CA ARG A 109 5.11 5.99 -10.95
C ARG A 109 4.14 5.09 -11.69
N PHE A 110 3.30 4.31 -11.00
CA PHE A 110 2.32 3.43 -11.66
C PHE A 110 1.27 4.22 -12.44
N GLU A 111 0.81 5.36 -11.92
CA GLU A 111 -0.11 6.25 -12.63
C GLU A 111 0.53 6.83 -13.91
N ASN A 112 1.83 7.12 -13.88
CA ASN A 112 2.56 7.55 -15.09
C ASN A 112 2.77 6.40 -16.07
N GLU A 113 3.09 5.20 -15.60
CA GLU A 113 3.20 4.00 -16.45
C GLU A 113 1.86 3.72 -17.13
N LEU A 114 0.73 3.81 -16.41
CA LEU A 114 -0.62 3.65 -16.97
C LEU A 114 -0.92 4.65 -18.09
N LYS A 115 -0.47 5.90 -17.97
CA LYS A 115 -0.65 6.94 -19.01
C LYS A 115 0.19 6.69 -20.27
N GLN A 116 1.22 5.85 -20.17
CA GLN A 116 2.12 5.51 -21.27
C GLN A 116 1.75 4.19 -21.96
N VAL A 117 0.79 3.45 -21.42
CA VAL A 117 0.22 2.23 -22.04
C VAL A 117 -0.80 2.60 -23.11
#